data_AF-A0A819ZJ49-F1
#
_entry.id   AF-A0A819ZJ49-F1
#
_cell.length_a   1.000
_cell.length_b   1.000
_cell.length_c   1.000
_cell.angle_alpha   90.00
_cell.angle_beta   90.00
_cell.angle_gamma   90.00
#
_symmetry.space_group_name_H-M   'P 1'
#
loop_
_entity.id
_entity.type
_entity.pdbx_description
1 polymer ?
#
loop_
_entity_poly.entity_id
_entity_poly.type
_entity_poly.pdbx_seq_one_letter_code
_entity_poly.pdbx_strand_id
1 'polypeptide(L)'
;MPVQKISFTHRFGIISSSYKQKIEKDIEQKSQESDRSSSTNSSNHTKKHLLLEVTEEFVRDYNKASASERIKQNEVIYRMLQRLKRKATQLQMHTERSMQLQMTWAELCLLSQCKSSYQEECLTTLYRALIYSPLNMTQIPTLFFLSETILYWIKNDAILEPFL
;
A
#
# COMPACT_ATOMS: atom_id res chain seq x y z
N MET A 1 -47.64 0.59 20.92
CA MET A 1 -46.76 -0.02 19.89
C MET A 1 -46.38 -1.42 20.36
N PRO A 2 -46.47 -2.48 19.52
CA PRO A 2 -46.03 -3.81 19.93
C PRO A 2 -44.50 -3.87 19.90
N VAL A 3 -43.89 -4.28 21.02
CA VAL A 3 -42.44 -4.47 21.13
C VAL A 3 -42.12 -5.89 20.65
N GLN A 4 -41.49 -6.02 19.49
CA GLN A 4 -40.95 -7.30 19.01
C GLN A 4 -39.71 -7.66 19.82
N LYS A 5 -39.81 -8.75 20.60
CA LYS A 5 -38.70 -9.29 21.37
C LYS A 5 -37.85 -10.18 20.46
N ILE A 6 -36.71 -9.67 20.03
CA ILE A 6 -35.75 -10.44 19.23
C ILE A 6 -35.02 -11.41 20.18
N SER A 7 -35.06 -12.71 19.88
CA SER A 7 -34.36 -13.71 20.69
C SER A 7 -32.86 -13.65 20.44
N PHE A 8 -32.10 -13.33 21.48
CA PHE A 8 -30.63 -13.40 21.46
C PHE A 8 -30.20 -14.85 21.72
N THR A 9 -29.95 -15.63 20.66
CA THR A 9 -29.28 -16.92 20.80
C THR A 9 -27.79 -16.70 21.00
N HIS A 10 -27.32 -16.91 22.22
CA HIS A 10 -25.90 -16.88 22.57
C HIS A 10 -25.17 -18.12 21.98
N ARG A 11 -24.56 -18.00 20.80
CA ARG A 11 -23.80 -19.09 20.18
C ARG A 11 -22.36 -19.13 20.72
N PHE A 12 -22.16 -19.58 21.96
CA PHE A 12 -20.85 -20.11 22.34
C PHE A 12 -20.74 -21.52 21.76
N GLY A 13 -20.41 -21.60 20.47
CA GLY A 13 -20.25 -22.87 19.78
C GLY A 13 -18.91 -23.50 20.11
N ILE A 14 -18.88 -24.47 21.03
CA ILE A 14 -17.84 -25.49 21.02
C ILE A 14 -18.10 -26.32 19.76
N ILE A 15 -17.43 -25.94 18.67
CA ILE A 15 -17.57 -26.61 17.39
C ILE A 15 -16.86 -27.97 17.48
N SER A 16 -17.51 -29.04 17.04
CA SER A 16 -16.85 -30.35 16.94
C SER A 16 -15.66 -30.28 15.98
N SER A 17 -14.58 -31.00 16.29
CA SER A 17 -13.36 -31.00 15.46
C SER A 17 -13.65 -31.37 14.00
N SER A 18 -14.62 -32.26 13.77
CA SER A 18 -15.08 -32.65 12.44
C SER A 18 -15.77 -31.51 11.69
N TYR A 19 -16.54 -30.67 12.37
CA TYR A 19 -17.18 -29.50 11.75
C TYR A 19 -16.18 -28.37 11.49
N LYS A 20 -15.19 -28.19 12.36
CA LYS A 20 -14.08 -27.26 12.14
C LYS A 20 -13.29 -27.62 10.87
N GLN A 21 -12.90 -28.89 10.72
CA GLN A 21 -12.20 -29.37 9.52
C GLN A 21 -13.03 -29.22 8.25
N LYS A 22 -14.36 -29.35 8.36
CA LYS A 22 -15.27 -29.14 7.23
C LYS A 22 -15.31 -27.67 6.82
N ILE A 23 -15.40 -26.76 7.79
CA ILE A 23 -15.32 -25.31 7.53
C ILE A 23 -13.98 -24.94 6.89
N GLU A 24 -12.87 -25.46 7.41
CA GLU A 24 -11.53 -25.19 6.86
C GLU A 24 -11.42 -25.65 5.41
N LYS A 25 -11.88 -26.86 5.09
CA LYS A 25 -11.93 -27.36 3.70
C LYS A 25 -12.84 -26.53 2.80
N ASP A 26 -13.99 -26.08 3.29
CA ASP A 26 -14.91 -25.24 2.53
C ASP A 26 -14.31 -23.84 2.25
N ILE A 27 -13.53 -23.29 3.19
CA ILE A 27 -12.80 -22.02 3.01
C ILE A 27 -11.66 -22.19 1.99
N GLU A 28 -10.89 -23.28 2.09
CA GLU A 28 -9.82 -23.60 1.15
C GLU A 28 -10.37 -23.79 -0.28
N GLN A 29 -11.47 -24.52 -0.46
CA GLN A 29 -12.11 -24.68 -1.77
C GLN A 29 -12.58 -23.34 -2.34
N LYS A 30 -13.23 -22.49 -1.53
CA LYS A 30 -13.65 -21.15 -1.97
C LYS A 30 -12.47 -20.26 -2.38
N SER A 31 -11.34 -20.37 -1.68
CA SER A 31 -10.13 -19.63 -2.05
C SER A 31 -9.57 -20.10 -3.40
N GLN A 32 -9.50 -21.42 -3.62
CA GLN A 32 -9.03 -21.99 -4.89
C GLN A 32 -9.99 -21.73 -6.06
N GLU A 33 -11.30 -21.74 -5.81
CA GLU A 33 -12.31 -21.34 -6.80
C GLU A 33 -12.19 -19.87 -7.15
N SER A 34 -11.93 -19.00 -6.17
CA SER A 34 -11.72 -17.56 -6.41
C SER A 34 -10.45 -17.26 -7.22
N ASP A 35 -9.42 -18.11 -7.12
CA ASP A 35 -8.21 -18.02 -7.95
C ASP A 35 -8.46 -18.56 -9.37
N ARG A 36 -9.27 -19.62 -9.52
CA ARG A 36 -9.63 -20.20 -10.83
C ARG A 36 -10.67 -19.38 -11.60
N SER A 37 -11.57 -18.67 -10.92
CA SER A 37 -12.62 -17.83 -11.53
C SER A 37 -12.12 -16.42 -11.89
N SER A 38 -10.82 -16.18 -11.89
CA SER A 38 -10.21 -14.91 -12.29
C SER A 38 -10.34 -14.58 -13.80
N SER A 39 -11.07 -15.39 -14.57
CA SER A 39 -11.36 -15.15 -15.99
C SER A 39 -12.77 -14.63 -16.31
N THR A 40 -13.66 -14.40 -15.34
CA THR A 40 -14.99 -13.82 -15.65
C THR A 40 -15.48 -12.83 -14.59
N ASN A 41 -15.22 -11.55 -14.89
CA ASN A 41 -15.92 -10.30 -14.56
C ASN A 41 -16.74 -10.13 -13.27
N SER A 42 -16.42 -9.02 -12.61
CA SER A 42 -17.28 -8.16 -11.78
C SER A 42 -17.44 -8.52 -10.29
N SER A 43 -16.51 -8.03 -9.47
CA SER A 43 -16.69 -7.56 -8.06
C SER A 43 -15.40 -7.56 -7.21
N ASN A 44 -14.24 -7.92 -7.77
CA ASN A 44 -12.94 -7.90 -7.07
C ASN A 44 -12.21 -6.53 -7.10
N HIS A 45 -12.84 -5.47 -7.58
CA HIS A 45 -12.18 -4.15 -7.73
C HIS A 45 -11.88 -3.45 -6.41
N THR A 46 -12.53 -3.77 -5.29
CA THR A 46 -12.30 -3.01 -4.04
C THR A 46 -11.11 -3.51 -3.23
N LYS A 47 -10.82 -4.82 -3.25
CA LYS A 47 -9.71 -5.39 -2.46
C LYS A 47 -8.34 -5.26 -3.12
N LYS A 48 -8.26 -5.23 -4.46
CA LYS A 48 -6.99 -5.03 -5.18
C LYS A 48 -6.49 -3.58 -5.13
N HIS A 49 -7.34 -2.61 -4.79
CA HIS A 49 -7.01 -1.19 -4.80
C HIS A 49 -6.36 -0.66 -3.51
N LEU A 50 -6.15 -1.50 -2.50
CA LEU A 50 -5.61 -1.12 -1.18
C LEU A 50 -4.22 -1.69 -0.89
N LEU A 51 -3.69 -2.53 -1.78
CA LEU A 51 -2.31 -3.01 -1.66
C LEU A 51 -1.38 -1.95 -2.23
N LEU A 52 -0.36 -1.58 -1.46
CA LEU A 52 0.71 -0.73 -1.99
C LEU A 52 1.39 -1.47 -3.14
N GLU A 53 1.58 -0.80 -4.28
CA GLU A 53 2.37 -1.35 -5.39
C GLU A 53 3.85 -1.46 -5.01
N VAL A 54 4.31 -0.66 -4.05
CA VAL A 54 5.69 -0.66 -3.54
C VAL A 54 5.69 -1.24 -2.12
N THR A 55 6.38 -2.36 -1.94
CA THR A 55 6.57 -2.99 -0.63
C THR A 55 7.95 -2.67 -0.06
N GLU A 56 8.07 -2.67 1.27
CA GLU A 56 9.36 -2.50 1.95
C GLU A 56 10.35 -3.64 1.60
N GLU A 57 9.82 -4.84 1.33
CA GLU A 57 10.60 -5.98 0.84
C GLU A 57 11.29 -5.65 -0.48
N PHE A 58 10.58 -5.02 -1.42
CA PHE A 58 11.14 -4.61 -2.70
C PHE A 58 12.30 -3.61 -2.52
N VAL A 59 12.15 -2.63 -1.63
CA VAL A 59 13.22 -1.64 -1.32
C VAL A 59 14.45 -2.33 -0.75
N ARG A 60 14.23 -3.26 0.21
CA ARG A 60 15.31 -4.02 0.84
C ARG A 60 16.04 -4.91 -0.17
N ASP A 61 15.30 -5.56 -1.06
CA ASP A 61 15.84 -6.43 -2.10
C ASP A 61 16.63 -5.61 -3.12
N TYR A 62 16.12 -4.45 -3.55
CA TYR A 62 16.82 -3.53 -4.45
C TYR A 62 18.15 -3.03 -3.84
N ASN A 63 18.12 -2.62 -2.57
CA ASN A 63 19.32 -2.11 -1.90
C ASN A 63 20.38 -3.21 -1.70
N LYS A 64 19.99 -4.48 -1.54
CA LYS A 64 20.91 -5.63 -1.44
C LYS A 64 21.33 -6.20 -2.81
N ALA A 65 20.59 -5.91 -3.87
CA ALA A 65 20.80 -6.50 -5.20
C ALA A 65 22.14 -6.10 -5.83
N SER A 66 22.65 -6.98 -6.69
CA SER A 66 23.85 -6.77 -7.49
C SER A 66 23.62 -5.74 -8.60
N ALA A 67 24.70 -5.16 -9.14
CA ALA A 67 24.61 -4.10 -10.16
C ALA A 67 23.82 -4.50 -11.42
N SER A 68 23.87 -5.78 -11.82
CA SER A 68 23.14 -6.30 -12.98
C SER A 68 21.64 -6.47 -12.74
N GLU A 69 21.24 -6.82 -11.53
CA GLU A 69 19.83 -6.95 -11.12
C GLU A 69 19.18 -5.58 -10.92
N ARG A 70 19.94 -4.60 -10.39
CA ARG A 70 19.48 -3.21 -10.25
C ARG A 70 19.05 -2.59 -11.57
N ILE A 71 19.73 -2.91 -12.68
CA ILE A 71 19.34 -2.41 -14.02
C ILE A 71 17.92 -2.90 -14.39
N LYS A 72 17.62 -4.18 -14.16
CA LYS A 72 16.28 -4.73 -14.44
C LYS A 72 15.22 -4.14 -13.51
N GLN A 73 15.58 -3.97 -12.23
CA GLN A 73 14.68 -3.37 -11.24
C GLN A 73 14.45 -1.87 -11.50
N ASN A 74 15.42 -1.16 -12.08
CA ASN A 74 15.29 0.25 -12.48
C ASN A 74 14.18 0.44 -13.52
N GLU A 75 14.04 -0.47 -14.49
CA GLU A 75 12.93 -0.43 -15.45
C GLU A 75 11.57 -0.65 -14.77
N VAL A 76 11.53 -1.43 -13.69
CA VAL A 76 10.33 -1.64 -12.87
C VAL A 76 10.01 -0.38 -12.06
N ILE A 77 11.01 0.20 -11.39
CA ILE A 77 10.91 1.46 -10.65
C ILE A 77 10.41 2.58 -11.57
N TYR A 78 10.96 2.69 -12.77
CA TYR A 78 10.53 3.67 -13.76
C TYR A 78 9.05 3.51 -14.15
N ARG A 79 8.61 2.27 -14.41
CA ARG A 79 7.18 1.99 -14.71
C ARG A 79 6.27 2.29 -13.51
N MET A 80 6.72 1.97 -12.29
CA MET A 80 6.00 2.30 -11.06
C MET A 80 5.90 3.82 -10.89
N LEU A 81 6.99 4.55 -11.04
CA LEU A 81 7.03 6.01 -10.95
C LEU A 81 6.07 6.66 -11.94
N GLN A 82 6.05 6.22 -13.20
CA GLN A 82 5.10 6.73 -14.18
C GLN A 82 3.64 6.52 -13.77
N ARG A 83 3.32 5.36 -13.18
CA ARG A 83 1.97 5.07 -12.67
C ARG A 83 1.63 5.95 -11.48
N LEU A 84 2.54 6.05 -10.50
CA LEU A 84 2.35 6.88 -9.31
C LEU A 84 2.17 8.35 -9.67
N LYS A 85 2.95 8.86 -10.63
CA LYS A 85 2.80 10.22 -11.16
C LYS A 85 1.41 10.45 -11.75
N ARG A 86 0.92 9.53 -12.59
CA ARG A 86 -0.44 9.60 -13.15
C ARG A 86 -1.51 9.53 -12.06
N LYS A 87 -1.38 8.60 -11.10
CA LYS A 87 -2.30 8.46 -9.97
C LYS A 87 -2.35 9.75 -9.14
N ALA A 88 -1.19 10.32 -8.77
CA ALA A 88 -1.12 11.56 -8.01
C ALA A 88 -1.83 12.71 -8.74
N THR A 89 -1.57 12.89 -10.04
CA THR A 89 -2.25 13.93 -10.83
C THR A 89 -3.76 13.72 -10.94
N GLN A 90 -4.21 12.47 -11.04
CA GLN A 90 -5.64 12.15 -11.13
C GLN A 90 -6.35 12.35 -9.78
N LEU A 91 -5.71 11.93 -8.68
CA LEU A 91 -6.26 12.02 -7.34
C LEU A 91 -6.33 13.46 -6.84
N GLN A 92 -5.42 14.33 -7.26
CA GLN A 92 -5.47 15.78 -6.99
C GLN A 92 -6.75 16.44 -7.50
N MET A 93 -7.32 15.95 -8.61
CA MET A 93 -8.55 16.49 -9.18
C MET A 93 -9.81 16.04 -8.43
N HIS A 94 -9.71 15.03 -7.56
CA HIS A 94 -10.83 14.42 -6.86
C HIS A 94 -10.69 14.57 -5.34
N THR A 95 -11.27 15.64 -4.78
CA THR A 95 -11.25 15.97 -3.34
C THR A 95 -11.76 14.84 -2.44
N GLU A 96 -12.67 13.99 -2.94
CA GLU A 96 -13.25 12.89 -2.17
C GLU A 96 -12.30 11.69 -1.96
N ARG A 97 -11.18 11.61 -2.68
CA ARG A 97 -10.25 10.46 -2.65
C ARG A 97 -9.02 10.70 -1.77
N SER A 98 -9.21 11.39 -0.63
CA SER A 98 -8.12 11.73 0.29
C SER A 98 -7.29 10.53 0.74
N MET A 99 -7.93 9.39 1.05
CA MET A 99 -7.21 8.19 1.51
C MET A 99 -6.30 7.60 0.43
N GLN A 100 -6.78 7.56 -0.82
CA GLN A 100 -5.97 7.06 -1.94
C GLN A 100 -4.79 8.00 -2.22
N LEU A 101 -4.98 9.31 -2.05
CA LEU A 101 -3.93 10.29 -2.19
C LEU A 101 -2.81 10.10 -1.15
N GLN A 102 -3.20 9.92 0.12
CA GLN A 102 -2.28 9.61 1.23
C GLN A 102 -1.48 8.32 0.97
N MET A 103 -2.12 7.28 0.42
CA MET A 103 -1.44 6.05 0.02
C MET A 103 -0.42 6.28 -1.08
N THR A 104 -0.74 7.08 -2.11
CA THR A 104 0.25 7.45 -3.15
C THR A 104 1.46 8.19 -2.58
N TRP A 105 1.28 9.03 -1.55
CA TRP A 105 2.41 9.68 -0.89
C TRP A 105 3.32 8.67 -0.18
N ALA A 106 2.73 7.71 0.52
CA ALA A 106 3.48 6.62 1.15
C ALA A 106 4.23 5.76 0.12
N GLU A 107 3.59 5.40 -1.01
CA GLU A 107 4.24 4.67 -2.10
C GLU A 107 5.41 5.43 -2.71
N LEU A 108 5.25 6.74 -2.97
CA LEU A 108 6.32 7.60 -3.48
C LEU A 108 7.48 7.73 -2.48
N CYS A 109 7.16 7.84 -1.19
CA CYS A 109 8.14 7.91 -0.12
C CYS A 109 8.94 6.60 -0.02
N LEU A 110 8.28 5.43 -0.06
CA LEU A 110 8.94 4.13 -0.08
C LEU A 110 9.82 3.96 -1.31
N LEU A 111 9.33 4.33 -2.50
CA LEU A 111 10.11 4.22 -3.73
C LEU A 111 11.37 5.11 -3.71
N SER A 112 11.30 6.26 -3.04
CA SER A 112 12.45 7.16 -2.86
C SER A 112 13.56 6.60 -1.98
N GLN A 113 13.29 5.58 -1.16
CA GLN A 113 14.30 4.91 -0.35
C GLN A 113 15.19 3.95 -1.17
N CYS A 114 14.80 3.62 -2.40
CA CYS A 114 15.66 2.90 -3.33
C CYS A 114 16.82 3.82 -3.74
N LYS A 115 18.07 3.46 -3.41
CA LYS A 115 19.31 4.17 -3.82
C LYS A 115 19.53 4.06 -5.33
N SER A 116 18.64 4.68 -6.11
CA SER A 116 18.53 4.62 -7.56
C SER A 116 18.65 6.03 -8.15
N SER A 117 18.93 6.15 -9.45
CA SER A 117 18.96 7.44 -10.14
C SER A 117 17.60 8.16 -10.15
N TYR A 118 16.50 7.46 -9.84
CA TYR A 118 15.14 7.99 -9.85
C TYR A 118 14.67 8.53 -8.51
N GLN A 119 15.52 8.49 -7.48
CA GLN A 119 15.21 8.98 -6.14
C GLN A 119 14.79 10.46 -6.16
N GLU A 120 15.54 11.31 -6.86
CA GLU A 120 15.22 12.74 -6.99
C GLU A 120 13.89 12.96 -7.73
N GLU A 121 13.61 12.18 -8.77
CA GLU A 121 12.33 12.22 -9.48
C GLU A 121 11.15 11.79 -8.60
N CYS A 122 11.34 10.82 -7.71
CA CYS A 122 10.33 10.42 -6.72
C CYS A 122 10.03 11.56 -5.76
N LEU A 123 11.07 12.18 -5.19
CA LEU A 123 10.94 13.27 -4.22
C LEU A 123 10.32 14.52 -4.84
N THR A 124 10.71 14.89 -6.06
CA THR A 124 10.11 16.01 -6.79
C THR A 124 8.64 15.76 -7.11
N THR A 125 8.28 14.52 -7.44
CA THR A 125 6.87 14.12 -7.66
C THR A 125 6.07 14.18 -6.36
N LEU A 126 6.64 13.70 -5.24
CA LEU A 126 6.03 13.78 -3.91
C LEU A 126 5.82 15.24 -3.48
N TYR A 127 6.82 16.10 -3.67
CA TYR A 127 6.74 17.53 -3.37
C TYR A 127 5.60 18.22 -4.13
N ARG A 128 5.50 17.97 -5.44
CA ARG A 128 4.36 18.45 -6.24
C ARG A 128 3.04 17.87 -5.75
N ALA A 129 3.02 16.58 -5.40
CA ALA A 129 1.82 15.92 -4.90
C ALA A 129 1.26 16.62 -3.64
N LEU A 130 2.16 17.02 -2.74
CA LEU A 130 1.87 17.70 -1.48
C LEU A 130 1.42 19.16 -1.69
N ILE A 131 2.11 19.94 -2.53
CA ILE A 131 1.76 21.35 -2.75
C ILE A 131 0.36 21.51 -3.35
N TYR A 132 0.05 20.71 -4.36
CA TYR A 132 -1.21 20.87 -5.09
C TYR A 132 -2.39 20.14 -4.42
N SER A 133 -2.18 19.46 -3.29
CA SER A 133 -3.27 18.79 -2.55
C SER A 133 -3.97 19.76 -1.62
N PRO A 134 -5.32 19.78 -1.58
CA PRO A 134 -6.03 20.47 -0.53
C PRO A 134 -5.73 19.81 0.82
N LEU A 135 -5.42 20.63 1.83
CA LEU A 135 -5.02 20.16 3.15
C LEU A 135 -6.27 19.85 3.99
N ASN A 136 -6.55 18.56 4.17
CA ASN A 136 -7.64 18.07 5.01
C ASN A 136 -7.11 17.64 6.39
N MET A 137 -7.94 17.80 7.44
CA MET A 137 -7.56 17.42 8.81
C MET A 137 -7.20 15.92 8.94
N THR A 138 -7.78 15.08 8.09
CA THR A 138 -7.50 13.63 8.03
C THR A 138 -6.11 13.32 7.46
N GLN A 139 -5.47 14.26 6.78
CA GLN A 139 -4.16 14.11 6.14
C GLN A 139 -3.00 14.50 7.02
N ILE A 140 -3.26 15.34 8.03
CA ILE A 140 -2.24 15.85 8.96
C ILE A 140 -1.43 14.72 9.62
N PRO A 141 -2.05 13.67 10.20
CA PRO A 141 -1.29 12.58 10.82
C PRO A 141 -0.36 11.87 9.83
N THR A 142 -0.80 11.70 8.57
CA THR A 142 0.01 11.06 7.54
C THR A 142 1.20 11.91 7.14
N LEU A 143 1.05 13.24 7.11
CA LEU A 143 2.17 14.15 6.85
C LEU A 143 3.22 14.09 7.95
N PHE A 144 2.81 14.05 9.21
CA PHE A 144 3.72 13.86 10.34
C PHE A 144 4.42 12.51 10.30
N PHE A 145 3.70 11.44 9.95
CA PHE A 145 4.31 10.14 9.79
C PHE A 145 5.33 10.13 8.64
N LEU A 146 5.00 10.73 7.49
CA LEU A 146 5.93 10.84 6.36
C LEU A 146 7.18 11.63 6.74
N SER A 147 7.03 12.78 7.44
CA SER A 147 8.19 13.56 7.87
C SER A 147 9.06 12.81 8.87
N GLU A 148 8.45 12.08 9.81
CA GLU A 148 9.17 11.22 10.76
C GLU A 148 9.94 10.11 10.05
N THR A 149 9.33 9.45 9.05
CA THR A 149 10.01 8.40 8.27
C THR A 149 11.19 8.96 7.46
N ILE A 150 11.04 10.13 6.85
CA ILE A 150 12.12 10.79 6.11
C ILE A 150 13.24 11.20 7.08
N LEU A 151 12.90 11.76 8.25
CA LEU A 151 13.88 12.13 9.27
C LEU A 151 14.64 10.92 9.80
N TYR A 152 13.94 9.82 10.06
CA TYR A 152 14.53 8.56 10.46
C TYR A 152 15.52 8.05 9.40
N TRP A 153 15.11 8.09 8.13
CA TRP A 153 15.96 7.68 7.02
C TRP A 153 17.22 8.56 6.88
N ILE A 154 17.08 9.90 6.92
CA ILE A 154 18.22 10.83 6.89
C ILE A 154 19.18 10.56 8.05
N LYS A 155 18.63 10.35 9.26
CA LYS A 155 19.45 10.02 10.43
C LYS A 155 20.19 8.71 10.24
N ASN A 156 19.54 7.70 9.67
CA ASN A 156 20.14 6.39 9.45
C ASN A 156 21.24 6.45 8.37
N ASP A 157 21.02 7.18 7.27
CA ASP A 157 22.05 7.43 6.26
C ASP A 157 23.22 8.25 6.83
N ALA A 158 22.96 9.26 7.66
CA ALA A 158 24.02 10.04 8.33
C ALA A 158 24.83 9.21 9.36
N ILE A 159 24.22 8.19 9.97
CA ILE A 159 24.94 7.26 10.86
C ILE A 159 25.78 6.26 10.05
N LEU A 160 25.31 5.85 8.87
CA LEU A 160 25.99 4.88 8.01
C LEU A 160 27.11 5.51 7.16
N GLU A 161 26.99 6.78 6.80
CA GLU A 161 28.04 7.60 6.17
C GLU A 161 28.38 8.80 7.06
N PRO A 162 29.11 8.59 8.17
CA PRO A 162 29.43 9.64 9.15
C PRO A 162 30.45 10.67 8.65
N PHE A 163 30.70 10.75 7.34
CA PHE A 163 31.72 11.60 6.73
C PHE A 163 31.12 12.46 5.62
N LEU A 164 30.40 13.50 6.04
CA LEU A 164 30.74 14.83 5.57
C LEU A 164 31.85 15.39 6.46
#